data_AF-A0A0C1KNN4-F1
#
_entry.id   AF-A0A0C1KNN4-F1
#
_cell.length_a   1.000
_cell.length_b   1.000
_cell.length_c   1.000
_cell.angle_alpha   90.00
_cell.angle_beta   90.00
_cell.angle_gamma   90.00
#
_symmetry.space_group_name_H-M   'P 1'
#
loop_
_entity.id
_entity.type
_entity.pdbx_description
1 polymer ?
#
loop_
_entity_poly.entity_id
_entity_poly.type
_entity_poly.pdbx_seq_one_letter_code
_entity_poly.pdbx_strand_id
1 'polypeptide(L)'
;MRKIDANHISHNKSRNKYQNKRQTYKWKKRKKNNLLFRKEARILAKTQFTKEFVNLPAPKDYSFIRNTNEVLKYFDDAKQVFKKGGNVRFDISEIEKLTPDAIALHVSSINHGKTVQGCYISGNYPIDPELNKLFTQSGFQRFVHTTGKKVKTHGNFLHRERHYKVEPLIARNAAIAGIKHTFGTINPFEPLYDILIECMSNTNNHATLSSTDKTYWWLYVYNDPNSTITSYSFLDLGVGIFESIELQTYFQNFVKNYFKGVLHKHINLVEDLLAGKIQSRVDEDNEIRGKGIPQIVEHSKLNVFKEFYIISNDVKINVKTGEKEELQYDFHGTFLYWEIQNN
;
A
#
# COMPACT_ATOMS: atom_id res chain seq x y z
N MET A 1 -38.69 -37.60 38.29
CA MET A 1 -37.23 -37.42 38.08
C MET A 1 -37.00 -36.33 37.02
N ARG A 2 -36.53 -35.14 37.42
CA ARG A 2 -36.25 -34.03 36.48
C ARG A 2 -34.86 -34.23 35.86
N LYS A 3 -34.79 -34.32 34.53
CA LYS A 3 -33.53 -34.27 33.77
C LYS A 3 -32.93 -32.88 33.95
N ILE A 4 -31.83 -32.77 34.70
CA ILE A 4 -31.06 -31.54 34.81
C ILE A 4 -30.21 -31.44 33.54
N ASP A 5 -30.47 -30.43 32.72
CA ASP A 5 -29.82 -30.21 31.44
C ASP A 5 -28.29 -30.09 31.58
N ALA A 6 -27.55 -30.94 30.85
CA ALA A 6 -26.10 -30.98 30.84
C ALA A 6 -25.44 -29.63 30.46
N ASN A 7 -26.14 -28.80 29.68
CA ASN A 7 -25.70 -27.44 29.34
C ASN A 7 -25.67 -26.49 30.54
N HIS A 8 -26.57 -26.68 31.51
CA HIS A 8 -26.64 -25.86 32.72
C HIS A 8 -25.49 -26.17 33.68
N ILE A 9 -25.04 -27.43 33.72
CA ILE A 9 -23.91 -27.91 34.52
C ILE A 9 -22.57 -27.43 33.94
N SER A 10 -22.41 -27.43 32.61
CA SER A 10 -21.17 -26.97 31.96
C SER A 10 -20.96 -25.44 32.11
N HIS A 11 -22.04 -24.65 31.99
CA HIS A 11 -22.01 -23.21 32.23
C HIS A 11 -21.62 -22.85 33.66
N ASN A 12 -22.16 -23.57 34.66
CA ASN A 12 -21.81 -23.36 36.06
C ASN A 12 -20.36 -23.76 36.39
N LYS A 13 -19.84 -24.85 35.81
CA LYS A 13 -18.42 -25.23 35.95
C LYS A 13 -17.48 -24.17 35.35
N SER A 14 -17.80 -23.64 34.17
CA SER A 14 -17.02 -22.57 33.52
C SER A 14 -17.03 -21.28 34.34
N ARG A 15 -18.19 -20.90 34.87
CA ARG A 15 -18.34 -19.75 35.79
C ARG A 15 -17.52 -19.92 37.07
N ASN A 16 -17.58 -21.07 37.73
CA ASN A 16 -16.81 -21.33 38.94
C ASN A 16 -15.31 -21.33 38.68
N LYS A 17 -14.85 -21.92 37.57
CA LYS A 17 -13.44 -21.87 37.16
C LYS A 17 -12.97 -20.43 36.91
N TYR A 18 -13.81 -19.60 36.28
CA TYR A 18 -13.53 -18.19 36.07
C TYR A 18 -13.52 -17.39 37.38
N GLN A 19 -14.46 -17.64 38.31
CA GLN A 19 -14.49 -17.00 39.62
C GLN A 19 -13.25 -17.34 40.46
N ASN A 20 -12.86 -18.63 40.52
CA ASN A 20 -11.64 -19.07 41.19
C ASN A 20 -10.39 -18.42 40.59
N LYS A 21 -10.32 -18.31 39.25
CA LYS A 21 -9.23 -17.59 38.56
C LYS A 21 -9.13 -16.13 39.00
N ARG A 22 -10.26 -15.42 39.20
CA ARG A 22 -10.28 -14.01 39.62
C ARG A 22 -9.81 -13.79 41.07
N GLN A 23 -9.93 -14.80 41.92
CA GLN A 23 -9.48 -14.73 43.30
C GLN A 23 -7.95 -14.88 43.42
N THR A 24 -7.30 -15.51 42.43
CA THR A 24 -5.84 -15.71 42.42
C THR A 24 -5.06 -14.39 42.45
N TYR A 25 -3.94 -14.38 43.18
CA TYR A 25 -2.99 -13.26 43.21
C TYR A 25 -2.50 -12.87 41.81
N LYS A 26 -2.19 -13.86 40.95
CA LYS A 26 -1.75 -13.63 39.56
C LYS A 26 -2.77 -12.83 38.76
N TRP A 27 -4.07 -13.13 38.88
CA TRP A 27 -5.11 -12.39 38.15
C TRP A 27 -5.29 -10.97 38.69
N LYS A 28 -5.31 -10.80 40.03
CA LYS A 28 -5.43 -9.49 40.67
C LYS A 28 -4.24 -8.58 40.32
N LYS A 29 -3.00 -9.11 40.38
CA LYS A 29 -1.77 -8.41 39.96
C LYS A 29 -1.83 -8.00 38.49
N ARG A 30 -2.22 -8.91 37.59
CA ARG A 30 -2.40 -8.60 36.16
C ARG A 30 -3.44 -7.49 35.94
N LYS A 31 -4.57 -7.51 36.66
CA LYS A 31 -5.59 -6.46 36.54
C LYS A 31 -5.10 -5.11 37.04
N LYS A 32 -4.37 -5.07 38.17
CA LYS A 32 -3.72 -3.86 38.67
C LYS A 32 -2.73 -3.29 37.64
N ASN A 33 -1.86 -4.14 37.09
CA ASN A 33 -0.90 -3.72 36.05
C ASN A 33 -1.61 -3.21 34.79
N ASN A 34 -2.68 -3.88 34.33
CA ASN A 34 -3.46 -3.41 33.19
C ASN A 34 -4.16 -2.07 33.46
N LEU A 35 -4.59 -1.81 34.70
CA LEU A 35 -5.18 -0.52 35.09
C LEU A 35 -4.13 0.59 35.10
N LEU A 36 -2.94 0.33 35.65
CA LEU A 36 -1.82 1.28 35.63
C LEU A 36 -1.40 1.59 34.20
N PHE A 37 -1.18 0.56 33.38
CA PHE A 37 -0.87 0.70 31.96
C PHE A 37 -1.92 1.51 31.20
N ARG A 38 -3.22 1.28 31.47
CA ARG A 38 -4.30 2.08 30.87
C ARG A 38 -4.28 3.54 31.33
N LYS A 39 -3.93 3.80 32.58
CA LYS A 39 -3.82 5.17 33.12
C LYS A 39 -2.65 5.90 32.48
N GLU A 40 -1.48 5.27 32.40
CA GLU A 40 -0.29 5.77 31.72
C GLU A 40 -0.57 6.01 30.23
N ALA A 41 -1.17 5.05 29.54
CA ALA A 41 -1.55 5.19 28.13
C ALA A 41 -2.52 6.37 27.89
N ARG A 42 -3.44 6.64 28.82
CA ARG A 42 -4.33 7.82 28.74
C ARG A 42 -3.58 9.14 28.92
N ILE A 43 -2.62 9.18 29.85
CA ILE A 43 -1.80 10.38 30.08
C ILE A 43 -0.93 10.66 28.85
N LEU A 44 -0.28 9.62 28.30
CA LEU A 44 0.50 9.69 27.07
C LEU A 44 -0.36 10.16 25.89
N ALA A 45 -1.53 9.55 25.68
CA ALA A 45 -2.46 9.96 24.63
C ALA A 45 -2.91 11.42 24.77
N LYS A 46 -3.23 11.88 26.00
CA LYS A 46 -3.61 13.26 26.26
C LYS A 46 -2.47 14.23 25.96
N THR A 47 -1.26 13.90 26.39
CA THR A 47 -0.04 14.70 26.14
C THR A 47 0.27 14.79 24.64
N GLN A 48 0.09 13.68 23.92
CA GLN A 48 0.28 13.64 22.47
C GLN A 48 -0.79 14.45 21.74
N PHE A 49 -2.05 14.37 22.18
CA PHE A 49 -3.16 15.13 21.56
C PHE A 49 -2.97 16.64 21.68
N THR A 50 -2.29 17.09 22.75
CA THR A 50 -1.97 18.51 22.96
C THR A 50 -0.72 18.98 22.21
N LYS A 51 0.07 18.08 21.60
CA LYS A 51 1.22 18.51 20.79
C LYS A 51 0.74 19.18 19.53
N GLU A 52 1.38 20.30 19.19
CA GLU A 52 1.16 20.99 17.94
C GLU A 52 1.46 20.09 16.74
N PHE A 53 0.71 20.32 15.68
CA PHE A 53 0.91 19.63 14.41
C PHE A 53 1.98 20.37 13.63
N VAL A 54 3.02 19.65 13.20
CA VAL A 54 3.95 20.15 12.20
C VAL A 54 3.22 20.19 10.87
N ASN A 55 3.06 21.39 10.30
CA ASN A 55 2.45 21.56 8.98
C ASN A 55 3.47 21.20 7.91
N LEU A 56 3.12 20.25 7.04
CA LEU A 56 3.91 19.87 5.89
C LEU A 56 3.13 20.24 4.63
N PRO A 57 3.56 21.28 3.88
CA PRO A 57 2.98 21.60 2.60
C PRO A 57 3.42 20.58 1.54
N ALA A 58 2.48 20.09 0.75
CA ALA A 58 2.75 19.25 -0.41
C ALA A 58 3.42 20.06 -1.53
N PRO A 59 4.19 19.40 -2.42
CA PRO A 59 4.74 20.07 -3.59
C PRO A 59 3.63 20.55 -4.53
N LYS A 60 3.87 21.67 -5.22
CA LYS A 60 2.91 22.27 -6.16
C LYS A 60 2.45 21.28 -7.24
N ASP A 61 3.39 20.54 -7.82
CA ASP A 61 3.09 19.41 -8.70
C ASP A 61 2.95 18.14 -7.86
N TYR A 62 1.72 17.85 -7.41
CA TYR A 62 1.43 16.70 -6.58
C TYR A 62 1.09 15.47 -7.43
N SER A 63 2.11 15.02 -8.17
CA SER A 63 2.08 13.84 -9.03
C SER A 63 3.22 12.90 -8.68
N PHE A 64 2.94 11.65 -8.32
CA PHE A 64 3.97 10.71 -7.92
C PHE A 64 4.79 10.21 -9.12
N ILE A 65 4.16 10.03 -10.28
CA ILE A 65 4.87 9.66 -11.50
C ILE A 65 5.69 10.82 -12.07
N ARG A 66 5.16 12.05 -12.09
CA ARG A 66 5.86 13.18 -12.74
C ARG A 66 6.80 13.93 -11.82
N ASN A 67 6.57 13.89 -10.50
CA ASN A 67 7.34 14.62 -9.51
C ASN A 67 7.79 13.69 -8.35
N THR A 68 8.34 12.53 -8.72
CA THR A 68 8.60 11.41 -7.82
C THR A 68 9.43 11.80 -6.58
N ASN A 69 10.58 12.45 -6.76
CA ASN A 69 11.48 12.78 -5.65
C ASN A 69 10.86 13.77 -4.65
N GLU A 70 10.16 14.80 -5.11
CA GLU A 70 9.51 15.77 -4.21
C GLU A 70 8.35 15.14 -3.43
N VAL A 71 7.57 14.26 -4.08
CA VAL A 71 6.50 13.52 -3.40
C VAL A 71 7.07 12.53 -2.37
N LEU A 72 8.18 11.85 -2.67
CA LEU A 72 8.84 10.95 -1.71
C LEU A 72 9.44 11.73 -0.55
N LYS A 73 10.10 12.86 -0.83
CA LYS A 73 10.60 13.77 0.19
C LYS A 73 9.49 14.20 1.14
N TYR A 74 8.33 14.58 0.62
CA TYR A 74 7.17 14.97 1.42
C TYR A 74 6.75 13.89 2.43
N PHE A 75 6.74 12.62 2.02
CA PHE A 75 6.46 11.51 2.93
C PHE A 75 7.64 11.17 3.85
N ASP A 76 8.89 11.35 3.41
CA ASP A 76 10.04 11.17 4.29
C ASP A 76 10.08 12.21 5.41
N ASP A 77 9.85 13.48 5.09
CA ASP A 77 9.74 14.56 6.09
C ASP A 77 8.71 14.20 7.17
N ALA A 78 7.54 13.66 6.76
CA ALA A 78 6.52 13.17 7.69
C ALA A 78 7.04 12.01 8.55
N LYS A 79 7.73 11.01 7.95
CA LYS A 79 8.36 9.90 8.70
C LYS A 79 9.34 10.42 9.75
N GLN A 80 10.15 11.44 9.43
CA GLN A 80 11.10 12.03 10.37
C GLN A 80 10.39 12.71 11.55
N VAL A 81 9.26 13.37 11.31
CA VAL A 81 8.43 13.94 12.39
C VAL A 81 7.84 12.83 13.28
N PHE A 82 7.29 11.77 12.69
CA PHE A 82 6.74 10.66 13.47
C PHE A 82 7.80 9.91 14.29
N LYS A 83 9.01 9.71 13.76
CA LYS A 83 10.15 9.13 14.50
C LYS A 83 10.50 9.92 15.76
N LYS A 84 10.27 11.24 15.75
CA LYS A 84 10.46 12.13 16.91
C LYS A 84 9.22 12.21 17.81
N GLY A 85 8.16 11.43 17.52
CA GLY A 85 6.90 11.45 18.26
C GLY A 85 6.07 12.73 18.02
N GLY A 86 6.23 13.40 16.88
CA GLY A 86 5.47 14.58 16.50
C GLY A 86 4.17 14.26 15.77
N ASN A 87 3.21 15.19 15.80
CA ASN A 87 1.98 15.10 15.00
C ASN A 87 2.21 15.80 13.66
N VAL A 88 1.61 15.28 12.58
CA VAL A 88 1.78 15.82 11.21
C VAL A 88 0.45 16.29 10.65
N ARG A 89 0.44 17.48 10.07
CA ARG A 89 -0.63 17.97 9.21
C ARG A 89 -0.16 17.92 7.76
N PHE A 90 -0.78 17.07 6.95
CA PHE A 90 -0.55 17.00 5.51
C PHE A 90 -1.37 18.11 4.83
N ASP A 91 -0.70 19.13 4.34
CA ASP A 91 -1.31 20.31 3.75
C ASP A 91 -1.22 20.27 2.23
N ILE A 92 -2.35 20.02 1.58
CA ILE A 92 -2.49 19.95 0.12
C ILE A 92 -3.29 21.14 -0.43
N SER A 93 -3.42 22.23 0.33
CA SER A 93 -4.27 23.38 -0.06
C SER A 93 -3.77 24.11 -1.31
N GLU A 94 -2.46 24.34 -1.37
CA GLU A 94 -1.78 25.16 -2.39
C GLU A 94 -1.18 24.34 -3.55
N ILE A 95 -1.66 23.11 -3.78
CA ILE A 95 -1.21 22.33 -4.93
C ILE A 95 -1.79 22.90 -6.23
N GLU A 96 -1.00 22.87 -7.29
CA GLU A 96 -1.37 23.34 -8.63
C GLU A 96 -1.68 22.18 -9.59
N LYS A 97 -1.18 20.98 -9.29
CA LYS A 97 -1.52 19.74 -10.00
C LYS A 97 -1.74 18.60 -9.04
N LEU A 98 -2.67 17.71 -9.38
CA LEU A 98 -2.96 16.49 -8.65
C LEU A 98 -3.17 15.34 -9.63
N THR A 99 -2.56 14.19 -9.37
CA THR A 99 -2.79 12.99 -10.18
C THR A 99 -3.28 11.80 -9.33
N PRO A 100 -4.01 10.83 -9.94
CA PRO A 100 -4.58 9.68 -9.23
C PRO A 100 -3.55 8.85 -8.45
N ASP A 101 -2.35 8.67 -9.00
CA ASP A 101 -1.21 7.98 -8.39
C ASP A 101 -0.78 8.61 -7.07
N ALA A 102 -0.71 9.95 -7.00
CA ALA A 102 -0.40 10.66 -5.76
C ALA A 102 -1.49 10.47 -4.71
N ILE A 103 -2.78 10.41 -5.10
CA ILE A 103 -3.88 10.15 -4.16
C ILE A 103 -3.76 8.74 -3.56
N ALA A 104 -3.47 7.73 -4.40
CA ALA A 104 -3.29 6.35 -3.96
C ALA A 104 -2.10 6.22 -2.98
N LEU A 105 -0.99 6.88 -3.28
CA LEU A 105 0.16 6.94 -2.38
C LEU A 105 -0.16 7.69 -1.07
N HIS A 106 -0.88 8.80 -1.14
CA HIS A 106 -1.26 9.57 0.05
C HIS A 106 -2.14 8.74 0.99
N VAL A 107 -3.23 8.17 0.48
CA VAL A 107 -4.17 7.43 1.32
C VAL A 107 -3.54 6.19 1.95
N SER A 108 -2.63 5.52 1.23
CA SER A 108 -1.90 4.36 1.73
C SER A 108 -0.92 4.74 2.84
N SER A 109 -0.14 5.81 2.63
CA SER A 109 0.88 6.29 3.55
C SER A 109 0.29 6.69 4.90
N ILE A 110 -0.81 7.45 4.91
CA ILE A 110 -1.47 7.87 6.17
C ILE A 110 -2.18 6.72 6.90
N ASN A 111 -2.49 5.63 6.20
CA ASN A 111 -3.11 4.43 6.76
C ASN A 111 -2.08 3.37 7.18
N HIS A 112 -0.78 3.61 6.98
CA HIS A 112 0.27 2.67 7.34
C HIS A 112 0.57 2.75 8.86
N GLY A 113 -0.07 1.86 9.63
CA GLY A 113 -0.12 1.95 11.10
C GLY A 113 1.24 1.89 11.82
N LYS A 114 2.29 1.34 11.21
CA LYS A 114 3.64 1.31 11.82
C LYS A 114 4.33 2.67 11.80
N THR A 115 4.06 3.50 10.80
CA THR A 115 4.71 4.81 10.64
C THR A 115 4.17 5.84 11.62
N VAL A 116 2.95 5.64 12.13
CA VAL A 116 2.18 6.63 12.90
C VAL A 116 2.06 6.24 14.38
N GLN A 117 2.78 5.21 14.85
CA GLN A 117 2.52 4.61 16.16
C GLN A 117 2.65 5.64 17.30
N GLY A 118 1.52 6.02 17.88
CA GLY A 118 1.45 7.01 18.96
C GLY A 118 1.50 8.47 18.51
N CYS A 119 1.34 8.77 17.22
CA CYS A 119 1.24 10.12 16.66
C CYS A 119 -0.15 10.37 16.05
N TYR A 120 -0.52 11.64 15.89
CA TYR A 120 -1.75 12.03 15.21
C TYR A 120 -1.46 12.60 13.82
N ILE A 121 -2.42 12.36 12.91
CA ILE A 121 -2.42 12.88 11.55
C ILE A 121 -3.64 13.77 11.38
N SER A 122 -3.43 14.92 10.74
CA SER A 122 -4.50 15.76 10.19
C SER A 122 -4.17 16.15 8.76
N GLY A 123 -5.12 16.75 8.06
CA GLY A 123 -4.92 17.28 6.72
C GLY A 123 -6.09 18.12 6.26
N ASN A 124 -6.00 18.61 5.03
CA ASN A 124 -7.02 19.45 4.39
C ASN A 124 -7.28 19.00 2.95
N TYR A 125 -7.96 19.85 2.19
CA TYR A 125 -8.30 19.65 0.78
C TYR A 125 -7.63 20.72 -0.07
N PRO A 126 -7.43 20.47 -1.38
CA PRO A 126 -7.03 21.51 -2.32
C PRO A 126 -8.03 22.66 -2.31
N ILE A 127 -7.53 23.89 -2.41
CA ILE A 127 -8.36 25.09 -2.56
C ILE A 127 -8.91 25.17 -3.98
N ASP A 128 -8.13 24.74 -4.97
CA ASP A 128 -8.59 24.66 -6.36
C ASP A 128 -9.83 23.73 -6.47
N PRO A 129 -10.96 24.22 -7.01
CA PRO A 129 -12.19 23.45 -7.07
C PRO A 129 -12.11 22.15 -7.89
N GLU A 130 -11.36 22.15 -8.99
CA GLU A 130 -11.22 20.96 -9.85
C GLU A 130 -10.33 19.91 -9.19
N LEU A 131 -9.22 20.31 -8.58
CA LEU A 131 -8.36 19.40 -7.81
C LEU A 131 -9.09 18.86 -6.57
N ASN A 132 -9.89 19.70 -5.91
CA ASN A 132 -10.73 19.28 -4.78
C ASN A 132 -11.78 18.25 -5.21
N LYS A 133 -12.45 18.47 -6.35
CA LYS A 133 -13.40 17.52 -6.93
C LYS A 133 -12.73 16.19 -7.25
N LEU A 134 -11.56 16.20 -7.91
CA LEU A 134 -10.77 15.00 -8.18
C LEU A 134 -10.46 14.25 -6.88
N PHE A 135 -9.93 14.96 -5.88
CA PHE A 135 -9.56 14.36 -4.59
C PHE A 135 -10.75 13.78 -3.84
N THR A 136 -11.88 14.49 -3.79
CA THR A 136 -13.08 14.03 -3.07
C THR A 136 -13.78 12.86 -3.78
N GLN A 137 -13.81 12.86 -5.12
CA GLN A 137 -14.39 11.79 -5.93
C GLN A 137 -13.51 10.53 -6.05
N SER A 138 -12.25 10.59 -5.59
CA SER A 138 -11.36 9.43 -5.55
C SER A 138 -11.79 8.33 -4.57
N GLY A 139 -12.58 8.69 -3.55
CA GLY A 139 -12.93 7.80 -2.45
C GLY A 139 -11.97 7.84 -1.26
N PHE A 140 -11.00 8.76 -1.26
CA PHE A 140 -10.08 9.03 -0.15
C PHE A 140 -10.79 9.05 1.23
N GLN A 141 -11.94 9.73 1.30
CA GLN A 141 -12.74 9.91 2.54
C GLN A 141 -13.30 8.59 3.13
N ARG A 142 -13.24 7.47 2.41
CA ARG A 142 -13.61 6.14 2.94
C ARG A 142 -12.56 5.59 3.91
N PHE A 143 -11.33 6.08 3.82
CA PHE A 143 -10.17 5.56 4.54
C PHE A 143 -9.64 6.52 5.61
N VAL A 144 -10.28 7.68 5.77
CA VAL A 144 -9.94 8.68 6.78
C VAL A 144 -11.19 9.13 7.54
N HIS A 145 -10.96 9.72 8.70
CA HIS A 145 -12.01 10.45 9.43
C HIS A 145 -12.11 11.85 8.86
N THR A 146 -13.32 12.25 8.46
CA THR A 146 -13.60 13.58 7.91
C THR A 146 -14.77 14.20 8.65
N THR A 147 -14.75 15.52 8.77
CA THR A 147 -15.91 16.31 9.20
C THR A 147 -16.83 16.55 8.01
N GLY A 148 -18.15 16.45 8.21
CA GLY A 148 -19.15 16.74 7.16
C GLY A 148 -19.59 15.52 6.34
N LYS A 149 -20.40 15.80 5.30
CA LYS A 149 -21.02 14.75 4.47
C LYS A 149 -20.00 14.17 3.50
N LYS A 150 -19.85 12.85 3.52
CA LYS A 150 -18.98 12.13 2.57
C LYS A 150 -19.54 12.22 1.16
N VAL A 151 -18.67 12.52 0.20
CA VAL A 151 -19.02 12.56 -1.23
C VAL A 151 -19.15 11.14 -1.75
N LYS A 152 -20.18 10.87 -2.55
CA LYS A 152 -20.32 9.58 -3.24
C LYS A 152 -19.34 9.53 -4.41
N THR A 153 -18.60 8.43 -4.48
CA THR A 153 -17.73 8.13 -5.62
C THR A 153 -18.53 7.47 -6.72
N HIS A 154 -18.40 7.97 -7.96
CA HIS A 154 -18.98 7.34 -9.15
C HIS A 154 -17.85 6.97 -10.11
N GLY A 155 -17.87 5.76 -10.66
CA GLY A 155 -16.92 5.32 -11.69
C GLY A 155 -15.51 4.95 -11.21
N ASN A 156 -15.05 5.48 -10.08
CA ASN A 156 -13.72 5.21 -9.52
C ASN A 156 -13.73 4.05 -8.52
N PHE A 157 -12.65 3.26 -8.51
CA PHE A 157 -12.48 2.11 -7.61
C PHE A 157 -11.20 2.25 -6.78
N LEU A 158 -11.34 2.67 -5.53
CA LEU A 158 -10.25 2.67 -4.55
C LEU A 158 -10.46 1.57 -3.51
N HIS A 159 -9.52 0.63 -3.46
CA HIS A 159 -9.57 -0.56 -2.61
C HIS A 159 -8.33 -0.68 -1.74
N ARG A 160 -8.52 -1.23 -0.54
CA ARG A 160 -7.45 -1.65 0.38
C ARG A 160 -7.72 -3.09 0.78
N GLU A 161 -6.76 -3.97 0.54
CA GLU A 161 -6.80 -5.34 1.04
C GLU A 161 -5.91 -5.51 2.27
N ARG A 162 -6.34 -6.36 3.20
CA ARG A 162 -5.68 -6.58 4.49
C ARG A 162 -4.96 -7.93 4.60
N HIS A 163 -5.06 -8.75 3.58
CA HIS A 163 -4.53 -10.10 3.54
C HIS A 163 -3.53 -10.28 2.40
N TYR A 164 -2.55 -11.15 2.60
CA TYR A 164 -1.62 -11.62 1.57
C TYR A 164 -2.26 -12.65 0.66
N LYS A 165 -3.33 -12.25 -0.01
CA LYS A 165 -4.02 -13.14 -0.92
C LYS A 165 -4.26 -12.42 -2.23
N VAL A 166 -4.07 -13.17 -3.29
CA VAL A 166 -4.63 -12.85 -4.60
C VAL A 166 -6.15 -12.85 -4.43
N GLU A 167 -6.80 -11.79 -4.88
CA GLU A 167 -8.26 -11.62 -4.80
C GLU A 167 -8.83 -11.50 -6.23
N PRO A 168 -9.10 -12.63 -6.91
CA PRO A 168 -9.54 -12.65 -8.31
C PRO A 168 -10.80 -11.83 -8.59
N LEU A 169 -11.74 -11.78 -7.64
CA LEU A 169 -12.95 -10.97 -7.77
C LEU A 169 -12.65 -9.46 -7.75
N ILE A 170 -11.68 -9.04 -6.94
CA ILE A 170 -11.24 -7.63 -6.92
C ILE A 170 -10.55 -7.28 -8.23
N ALA A 171 -9.66 -8.15 -8.72
CA ALA A 171 -8.99 -7.97 -10.01
C ALA A 171 -10.01 -7.86 -11.16
N ARG A 172 -10.98 -8.78 -11.21
CA ARG A 172 -12.06 -8.77 -12.21
C ARG A 172 -12.86 -7.46 -12.15
N ASN A 173 -13.27 -7.03 -10.97
CA ASN A 173 -14.07 -5.80 -10.81
C ASN A 173 -13.28 -4.55 -11.24
N ALA A 174 -11.99 -4.48 -10.90
CA ALA A 174 -11.10 -3.41 -11.31
C ALA A 174 -10.87 -3.40 -12.84
N ALA A 175 -10.72 -4.57 -13.46
CA ALA A 175 -10.61 -4.70 -14.90
C ALA A 175 -11.90 -4.21 -15.59
N ILE A 176 -13.07 -4.72 -15.16
CA ILE A 176 -14.37 -4.30 -15.71
C ILE A 176 -14.58 -2.77 -15.57
N ALA A 177 -14.19 -2.20 -14.42
CA ALA A 177 -14.34 -0.76 -14.19
C ALA A 177 -13.58 0.09 -15.20
N GLY A 178 -12.35 -0.28 -15.56
CA GLY A 178 -11.56 0.45 -16.56
C GLY A 178 -11.93 0.10 -18.00
N ILE A 179 -12.12 -1.18 -18.32
CA ILE A 179 -12.49 -1.64 -19.68
C ILE A 179 -13.79 -0.97 -20.13
N LYS A 180 -14.78 -0.88 -19.23
CA LYS A 180 -16.06 -0.23 -19.51
C LYS A 180 -15.90 1.24 -19.85
N HIS A 181 -15.03 1.95 -19.15
CA HIS A 181 -14.78 3.36 -19.40
C HIS A 181 -13.96 3.58 -20.66
N THR A 182 -12.86 2.84 -20.80
CA THR A 182 -11.89 3.00 -21.88
C THR A 182 -12.45 2.54 -23.23
N PHE A 183 -13.05 1.34 -23.30
CA PHE A 183 -13.47 0.72 -24.56
C PHE A 183 -14.98 0.71 -24.76
N GLY A 184 -15.78 1.10 -23.75
CA GLY A 184 -17.24 1.02 -23.82
C GLY A 184 -17.80 -0.41 -23.78
N THR A 185 -16.98 -1.42 -23.45
CA THR A 185 -17.38 -2.84 -23.38
C THR A 185 -17.10 -3.44 -22.01
N ILE A 186 -17.60 -4.65 -21.75
CA ILE A 186 -17.23 -5.44 -20.56
C ILE A 186 -16.53 -6.75 -20.95
N ASN A 187 -16.04 -6.82 -22.20
CA ASN A 187 -15.36 -8.00 -22.70
C ASN A 187 -14.09 -8.25 -21.88
N PRO A 188 -13.78 -9.50 -21.54
CA PRO A 188 -12.54 -9.82 -20.85
C PRO A 188 -11.34 -9.29 -21.64
N PHE A 189 -10.43 -8.62 -20.93
CA PHE A 189 -9.14 -8.21 -21.47
C PHE A 189 -8.06 -8.86 -20.60
N GLU A 190 -7.61 -10.03 -21.05
CA GLU A 190 -6.71 -10.93 -20.30
C GLU A 190 -5.39 -10.26 -19.86
N PRO A 191 -4.67 -9.49 -20.70
CA PRO A 191 -3.44 -8.82 -20.28
C PRO A 191 -3.59 -7.94 -19.05
N LEU A 192 -4.69 -7.17 -18.95
CA LEU A 192 -4.95 -6.31 -17.79
C LEU A 192 -5.28 -7.13 -16.55
N TYR A 193 -6.04 -8.22 -16.70
CA TYR A 193 -6.36 -9.11 -15.60
C TYR A 193 -5.10 -9.80 -15.06
N ASP A 194 -4.25 -10.29 -15.95
CA ASP A 194 -2.99 -10.95 -15.59
C ASP A 194 -2.05 -10.00 -14.85
N ILE A 195 -1.91 -8.74 -15.32
CA ILE A 195 -1.15 -7.71 -14.60
C ILE A 195 -1.68 -7.52 -13.17
N LEU A 196 -3.01 -7.45 -12.99
CA LEU A 196 -3.61 -7.28 -11.67
C LEU A 196 -3.37 -8.49 -10.76
N ILE A 197 -3.49 -9.70 -11.28
CA ILE A 197 -3.21 -10.94 -10.54
C ILE A 197 -1.74 -11.02 -10.14
N GLU A 198 -0.83 -10.69 -11.06
CA GLU A 198 0.61 -10.69 -10.81
C GLU A 198 1.00 -9.63 -9.76
N CYS A 199 0.43 -8.43 -9.84
CA CYS A 199 0.59 -7.40 -8.82
C CYS A 199 0.18 -7.92 -7.43
N MET A 200 -1.00 -8.53 -7.31
CA MET A 200 -1.49 -9.09 -6.05
C MET A 200 -0.59 -10.23 -5.54
N SER A 201 -0.11 -11.08 -6.44
CA SER A 201 0.81 -12.19 -6.12
C SER A 201 2.15 -11.68 -5.56
N ASN A 202 2.68 -10.58 -6.11
CA ASN A 202 3.96 -10.02 -5.69
C ASN A 202 3.92 -9.41 -4.29
N THR A 203 2.76 -8.92 -3.83
CA THR A 203 2.60 -8.44 -2.44
C THR A 203 2.74 -9.53 -1.38
N ASN A 204 2.58 -10.80 -1.75
CA ASN A 204 2.76 -11.95 -0.85
C ASN A 204 4.25 -12.30 -0.66
N ASN A 205 5.08 -12.06 -1.68
CA ASN A 205 6.49 -12.47 -1.69
C ASN A 205 7.42 -11.38 -1.09
N HIS A 206 7.16 -10.10 -1.34
CA HIS A 206 8.06 -8.99 -0.94
C HIS A 206 7.75 -8.37 0.44
N ALA A 207 7.06 -9.11 1.31
CA ALA A 207 6.53 -8.57 2.57
C ALA A 207 7.28 -8.98 3.85
N THR A 208 8.26 -9.89 3.81
CA THR A 208 8.74 -10.52 5.04
C THR A 208 10.26 -10.73 5.13
N LEU A 209 10.89 -10.01 6.05
CA LEU A 209 12.05 -10.49 6.85
C LEU A 209 11.58 -11.14 8.18
N SER A 210 10.33 -10.93 8.59
CA SER A 210 9.69 -11.57 9.75
C SER A 210 8.24 -11.91 9.46
N SER A 211 7.82 -13.14 9.71
CA SER A 211 6.52 -13.75 9.37
C SER A 211 5.29 -13.17 10.09
N THR A 212 5.43 -12.04 10.80
CA THR A 212 4.39 -11.50 11.68
C THR A 212 3.67 -10.25 11.15
N ASP A 213 4.18 -9.63 10.08
CA ASP A 213 3.87 -8.24 9.77
C ASP A 213 3.06 -8.05 8.50
N LYS A 214 1.72 -8.21 8.59
CA LYS A 214 0.78 -8.05 7.47
C LYS A 214 0.97 -6.75 6.66
N THR A 215 1.45 -6.86 5.41
CA THR A 215 1.51 -5.76 4.44
C THR A 215 0.17 -5.64 3.74
N TYR A 216 -0.33 -4.41 3.66
CA TYR A 216 -1.56 -4.08 2.96
C TYR A 216 -1.22 -3.62 1.55
N TRP A 217 -2.04 -4.03 0.59
CA TRP A 217 -1.98 -3.52 -0.77
C TRP A 217 -3.20 -2.67 -1.09
N TRP A 218 -2.97 -1.74 -1.99
CA TRP A 218 -3.94 -0.77 -2.47
C TRP A 218 -4.04 -0.87 -3.98
N LEU A 219 -5.26 -0.72 -4.47
CA LEU A 219 -5.55 -0.62 -5.89
C LEU A 219 -6.47 0.57 -6.10
N TYR A 220 -6.04 1.48 -6.95
CA TYR A 220 -6.85 2.59 -7.41
C TYR A 220 -7.04 2.52 -8.92
N VAL A 221 -8.30 2.46 -9.36
CA VAL A 221 -8.71 2.61 -10.75
C VAL A 221 -9.40 3.95 -10.87
N TYR A 222 -8.81 4.82 -11.68
CA TYR A 222 -9.31 6.15 -11.97
C TYR A 222 -9.73 6.23 -13.43
N ASN A 223 -11.01 6.53 -13.65
CA ASN A 223 -11.58 6.77 -14.95
C ASN A 223 -11.64 8.28 -15.18
N ASP A 224 -10.84 8.81 -16.10
CA ASP A 224 -10.79 10.23 -16.37
C ASP A 224 -12.13 10.69 -16.98
N PRO A 225 -12.89 11.58 -16.34
CA PRO A 225 -14.17 12.04 -16.87
C PRO A 225 -14.05 12.83 -18.18
N ASN A 226 -12.86 13.34 -18.50
CA ASN A 226 -12.62 14.20 -19.66
C ASN A 226 -11.95 13.47 -20.82
N SER A 227 -11.60 12.19 -20.66
CA SER A 227 -11.02 11.36 -21.71
C SER A 227 -11.55 9.93 -21.64
N THR A 228 -11.06 9.05 -22.51
CA THR A 228 -11.32 7.60 -22.43
C THR A 228 -10.15 6.87 -21.78
N ILE A 229 -9.32 7.56 -20.99
CA ILE A 229 -8.15 6.99 -20.34
C ILE A 229 -8.54 6.49 -18.95
N THR A 230 -8.19 5.25 -18.65
CA THR A 230 -8.21 4.73 -17.28
C THR A 230 -6.78 4.60 -16.77
N SER A 231 -6.49 5.23 -15.63
CA SER A 231 -5.24 5.04 -14.90
C SER A 231 -5.42 4.04 -13.77
N TYR A 232 -4.39 3.22 -13.56
CA TYR A 232 -4.30 2.25 -12.49
C TYR A 232 -3.11 2.58 -11.59
N SER A 233 -3.30 2.51 -10.29
CA SER A 233 -2.22 2.59 -9.30
C SER A 233 -2.35 1.43 -8.35
N PHE A 234 -1.39 0.53 -8.40
CA PHE A 234 -1.28 -0.60 -7.49
C PHE A 234 -0.07 -0.39 -6.59
N LEU A 235 -0.23 -0.55 -5.28
CA LEU A 235 0.90 -0.40 -4.37
C LEU A 235 0.79 -1.21 -3.10
N ASP A 236 1.95 -1.59 -2.59
CA ASP A 236 2.15 -2.05 -1.23
C ASP A 236 3.20 -1.18 -0.52
N LEU A 237 3.19 -1.21 0.80
CA LEU A 237 4.14 -0.51 1.65
C LEU A 237 5.02 -1.54 2.40
N GLY A 238 5.61 -2.47 1.65
CA GLY A 238 6.53 -3.50 2.11
C GLY A 238 8.01 -3.08 2.10
N VAL A 239 8.92 -4.05 1.95
CA VAL A 239 10.37 -3.76 1.85
C VAL A 239 10.77 -3.25 0.45
N GLY A 240 9.94 -3.51 -0.56
CA GLY A 240 10.23 -3.23 -1.96
C GLY A 240 10.91 -4.40 -2.66
N ILE A 241 10.96 -4.32 -3.98
CA ILE A 241 11.52 -5.36 -4.85
C ILE A 241 12.99 -5.54 -4.52
N PHE A 242 13.80 -4.48 -4.60
CA PHE A 242 15.26 -4.58 -4.56
C PHE A 242 15.84 -4.98 -3.21
N GLU A 243 15.08 -4.79 -2.14
CA GLU A 243 15.45 -5.23 -0.79
C GLU A 243 14.84 -6.58 -0.39
N SER A 244 14.08 -7.24 -1.27
CA SER A 244 13.44 -8.53 -0.95
C SER A 244 14.46 -9.68 -0.82
N ILE A 245 14.09 -10.73 -0.07
CA ILE A 245 14.99 -11.86 0.25
C ILE A 245 15.47 -12.59 -1.01
N GLU A 246 14.61 -12.73 -2.00
CA GLU A 246 14.92 -13.37 -3.29
C GLU A 246 16.07 -12.65 -3.98
N LEU A 247 16.00 -11.32 -4.01
CA LEU A 247 16.99 -10.44 -4.61
C LEU A 247 18.28 -10.40 -3.80
N GLN A 248 18.19 -10.36 -2.47
CA GLN A 248 19.36 -10.48 -1.61
C GLN A 248 20.09 -11.83 -1.81
N THR A 249 19.35 -12.92 -2.06
CA THR A 249 19.94 -14.24 -2.26
C THR A 249 20.57 -14.39 -3.65
N TYR A 250 19.89 -13.91 -4.70
CA TYR A 250 20.47 -13.79 -6.05
C TYR A 250 21.76 -12.96 -5.99
N PHE A 251 21.71 -11.83 -5.31
CA PHE A 251 22.83 -10.93 -5.11
C PHE A 251 24.01 -11.60 -4.39
N GLN A 252 23.77 -12.27 -3.26
CA GLN A 252 24.82 -12.97 -2.52
C GLN A 252 25.53 -14.02 -3.39
N ASN A 253 24.80 -14.69 -4.28
CA ASN A 253 25.38 -15.67 -5.21
C ASN A 253 26.15 -14.97 -6.35
N PHE A 254 25.61 -13.89 -6.93
CA PHE A 254 26.26 -13.14 -7.99
C PHE A 254 27.56 -12.46 -7.50
N VAL A 255 27.53 -11.76 -6.37
CA VAL A 255 28.67 -11.05 -5.78
C VAL A 255 29.76 -12.01 -5.33
N LYS A 256 29.41 -13.15 -4.72
CA LYS A 256 30.40 -14.19 -4.37
C LYS A 256 31.17 -14.69 -5.58
N ASN A 257 30.52 -14.74 -6.74
CA ASN A 257 31.08 -15.35 -7.94
C ASN A 257 31.81 -14.36 -8.86
N TYR A 258 31.45 -13.07 -8.87
CA TYR A 258 31.96 -12.14 -9.89
C TYR A 258 32.60 -10.85 -9.38
N PHE A 259 32.24 -10.34 -8.19
CA PHE A 259 32.69 -9.01 -7.76
C PHE A 259 33.02 -8.96 -6.26
N LYS A 260 34.26 -9.30 -5.90
CA LYS A 260 34.78 -8.98 -4.56
C LYS A 260 34.99 -7.47 -4.44
N GLY A 261 34.08 -6.78 -3.74
CA GLY A 261 34.33 -5.43 -3.21
C GLY A 261 33.62 -4.24 -3.88
N VAL A 262 32.67 -4.47 -4.81
CA VAL A 262 31.89 -3.38 -5.40
C VAL A 262 30.58 -3.18 -4.62
N LEU A 263 30.34 -1.98 -4.09
CA LEU A 263 29.00 -1.58 -3.64
C LEU A 263 28.09 -1.50 -4.87
N HIS A 264 27.12 -2.40 -4.98
CA HIS A 264 26.16 -2.42 -6.06
C HIS A 264 24.90 -1.63 -5.68
N LYS A 265 24.47 -0.77 -6.59
CA LYS A 265 23.23 0.01 -6.51
C LYS A 265 22.05 -0.79 -7.05
N HIS A 266 20.84 -0.58 -6.52
CA HIS A 266 19.64 -1.28 -6.98
C HIS A 266 19.34 -1.08 -8.48
N ILE A 267 19.65 0.09 -9.03
CA ILE A 267 19.48 0.41 -10.46
C ILE A 267 20.21 -0.57 -11.40
N ASN A 268 21.27 -1.23 -10.94
CA ASN A 268 22.02 -2.22 -11.71
C ASN A 268 21.24 -3.54 -11.87
N LEU A 269 20.27 -3.82 -10.99
CA LEU A 269 19.47 -5.04 -10.99
C LEU A 269 18.24 -4.96 -11.91
N VAL A 270 17.93 -3.77 -12.43
CA VAL A 270 16.73 -3.51 -13.24
C VAL A 270 16.68 -4.39 -14.50
N GLU A 271 17.79 -4.52 -15.22
CA GLU A 271 17.81 -5.31 -16.47
C GLU A 271 17.56 -6.78 -16.21
N ASP A 272 18.17 -7.32 -15.15
CA ASP A 272 17.99 -8.72 -14.75
C ASP A 272 16.57 -8.98 -14.21
N LEU A 273 15.97 -7.98 -13.56
CA LEU A 273 14.59 -8.03 -13.07
C LEU A 273 13.60 -8.10 -14.24
N LEU A 274 13.72 -7.17 -15.21
CA LEU A 274 12.84 -7.11 -16.38
C LEU A 274 13.01 -8.33 -17.30
N ALA A 275 14.22 -8.90 -17.36
CA ALA A 275 14.53 -10.11 -18.11
C ALA A 275 14.10 -11.41 -17.41
N GLY A 276 13.62 -11.36 -16.17
CA GLY A 276 13.19 -12.55 -15.42
C GLY A 276 14.33 -13.45 -14.95
N LYS A 277 15.57 -12.94 -14.93
CA LYS A 277 16.73 -13.69 -14.41
C LYS A 277 16.71 -13.82 -12.89
N ILE A 278 15.85 -13.03 -12.24
CA ILE A 278 15.65 -12.97 -10.80
C ILE A 278 14.40 -13.81 -10.50
N GLN A 279 14.61 -15.10 -10.21
CA GLN A 279 13.52 -16.05 -9.95
C GLN A 279 13.23 -16.17 -8.45
N SER A 280 11.96 -16.13 -8.07
CA SER A 280 11.51 -16.52 -6.73
C SER A 280 11.54 -18.05 -6.60
N ARG A 281 12.12 -18.58 -5.51
CA ARG A 281 12.41 -20.00 -5.26
C ARG A 281 11.21 -20.95 -5.07
N VAL A 282 10.00 -20.58 -5.47
CA VAL A 282 8.82 -21.45 -5.25
C VAL A 282 8.49 -22.19 -6.54
N ASP A 283 9.19 -23.30 -6.75
CA ASP A 283 9.04 -24.17 -7.94
C ASP A 283 7.67 -24.87 -8.01
N GLU A 284 6.93 -24.94 -6.90
CA GLU A 284 5.65 -25.68 -6.81
C GLU A 284 4.42 -24.91 -7.35
N ASP A 285 4.55 -23.62 -7.70
CA ASP A 285 3.43 -22.76 -8.14
C ASP A 285 3.39 -22.53 -9.67
N ASN A 286 4.38 -23.04 -10.42
CA ASN A 286 4.58 -22.71 -11.84
C ASN A 286 3.48 -23.21 -12.80
N GLU A 287 2.57 -24.09 -12.36
CA GLU A 287 1.45 -24.56 -13.18
C GLU A 287 0.19 -23.67 -13.05
N ILE A 288 0.12 -22.78 -12.04
CA ILE A 288 -1.08 -21.95 -11.74
C ILE A 288 -0.73 -20.45 -11.59
N ARG A 289 0.55 -20.09 -11.38
CA ARG A 289 1.02 -18.73 -11.07
C ARG A 289 1.73 -18.10 -12.27
N GLY A 290 1.43 -16.82 -12.51
CA GLY A 290 1.91 -16.03 -13.66
C GLY A 290 3.43 -15.93 -13.73
N LYS A 291 3.97 -15.64 -14.92
CA LYS A 291 5.42 -15.69 -15.22
C LYS A 291 6.24 -14.59 -14.53
N GLY A 292 5.70 -13.94 -13.49
CA GLY A 292 6.35 -12.87 -12.75
C GLY A 292 6.29 -11.52 -13.46
N ILE A 293 7.18 -10.61 -13.04
CA ILE A 293 7.47 -9.32 -13.70
C ILE A 293 7.68 -9.46 -15.22
N PRO A 294 8.33 -10.51 -15.77
CA PRO A 294 8.43 -10.69 -17.23
C PRO A 294 7.08 -10.67 -17.96
N GLN A 295 6.01 -11.22 -17.36
CA GLN A 295 4.67 -11.17 -17.96
C GLN A 295 4.12 -9.74 -17.98
N ILE A 296 4.32 -8.98 -16.90
CA ILE A 296 3.97 -7.56 -16.84
C ILE A 296 4.71 -6.79 -17.94
N VAL A 297 6.01 -7.07 -18.13
CA VAL A 297 6.82 -6.46 -19.20
C VAL A 297 6.25 -6.80 -20.57
N GLU A 298 5.92 -8.07 -20.84
CA GLU A 298 5.32 -8.50 -22.10
C GLU A 298 4.01 -7.76 -22.39
N HIS A 299 3.08 -7.73 -21.43
CA HIS A 299 1.79 -7.06 -21.58
C HIS A 299 1.92 -5.54 -21.70
N SER A 300 2.85 -4.90 -20.98
CA SER A 300 3.06 -3.45 -21.03
C SER A 300 3.40 -2.92 -22.43
N LYS A 301 3.96 -3.77 -23.30
CA LYS A 301 4.33 -3.42 -24.68
C LYS A 301 3.13 -3.29 -25.61
N LEU A 302 1.97 -3.83 -25.24
CA LEU A 302 0.76 -3.67 -26.05
C LEU A 302 0.38 -2.18 -26.17
N ASN A 303 -0.01 -1.74 -27.37
CA ASN A 303 -0.34 -0.33 -27.66
C ASN A 303 -1.52 0.21 -26.84
N VAL A 304 -2.32 -0.68 -26.26
CA VAL A 304 -3.42 -0.35 -25.36
C VAL A 304 -2.93 0.26 -24.05
N PHE A 305 -1.72 -0.10 -23.59
CA PHE A 305 -1.08 0.53 -22.45
C PHE A 305 -0.30 1.76 -22.93
N LYS A 306 -0.68 2.94 -22.48
CA LYS A 306 -0.04 4.19 -22.87
C LYS A 306 1.22 4.45 -22.06
N GLU A 307 1.09 4.40 -20.74
CA GLU A 307 2.17 4.59 -19.75
C GLU A 307 2.30 3.34 -18.90
N PHE A 308 3.51 3.01 -18.45
CA PHE A 308 3.73 1.94 -17.48
C PHE A 308 5.00 2.18 -16.66
N TYR A 309 4.85 2.35 -15.34
CA TYR A 309 5.95 2.57 -14.41
C TYR A 309 5.96 1.59 -13.24
N ILE A 310 7.16 1.25 -12.78
CA ILE A 310 7.42 0.59 -11.50
C ILE A 310 8.30 1.52 -10.68
N ILE A 311 7.94 1.77 -9.42
CA ILE A 311 8.75 2.49 -8.44
C ILE A 311 8.93 1.60 -7.22
N SER A 312 10.17 1.33 -6.83
CA SER A 312 10.49 0.53 -5.65
C SER A 312 11.88 0.87 -5.12
N ASN A 313 12.00 1.02 -3.80
CA ASN A 313 13.22 1.49 -3.13
C ASN A 313 13.67 2.83 -3.75
N ASP A 314 14.93 2.94 -4.14
CA ASP A 314 15.56 4.09 -4.78
C ASP A 314 15.52 4.02 -6.33
N VAL A 315 14.59 3.25 -6.92
CA VAL A 315 14.53 3.06 -8.38
C VAL A 315 13.14 3.32 -8.94
N LYS A 316 13.11 4.04 -10.05
CA LYS A 316 11.94 4.17 -10.93
C LYS A 316 12.26 3.62 -12.31
N ILE A 317 11.32 2.90 -12.89
CA ILE A 317 11.47 2.19 -14.16
C ILE A 317 10.28 2.55 -15.06
N ASN A 318 10.54 3.00 -16.28
CA ASN A 318 9.56 2.97 -17.36
C ASN A 318 9.60 1.57 -17.97
N VAL A 319 8.56 0.78 -17.73
CA VAL A 319 8.54 -0.65 -18.10
C VAL A 319 8.46 -0.83 -19.61
N LYS A 320 7.87 0.13 -20.34
CA LYS A 320 7.74 0.06 -21.79
C LYS A 320 9.08 0.26 -22.49
N THR A 321 9.87 1.23 -22.03
CA THR A 321 11.15 1.61 -22.66
C THR A 321 12.36 0.91 -22.02
N GLY A 322 12.22 0.45 -20.78
CA GLY A 322 13.33 -0.04 -19.96
C GLY A 322 14.18 1.08 -19.33
N GLU A 323 13.81 2.34 -19.54
CA GLU A 323 14.51 3.48 -18.92
C GLU A 323 14.37 3.41 -17.40
N LYS A 324 15.46 3.73 -16.71
CA LYS A 324 15.59 3.62 -15.26
C LYS A 324 16.21 4.87 -14.67
N GLU A 325 15.69 5.30 -13.53
CA GLU A 325 16.08 6.51 -12.80
C GLU A 325 16.42 6.12 -11.35
N GLU A 326 17.54 6.64 -10.84
CA GLU A 326 17.92 6.55 -9.43
C GLU A 326 17.23 7.70 -8.68
N LEU A 327 16.50 7.36 -7.62
CA LEU A 327 15.73 8.29 -6.81
C LEU A 327 16.59 8.79 -5.64
N GLN A 328 16.34 10.02 -5.22
CA GLN A 328 17.04 10.64 -4.09
C GLN A 328 16.46 10.22 -2.73
N TYR A 329 15.21 9.74 -2.73
CA TYR A 329 14.48 9.32 -1.55
C TYR A 329 13.87 7.95 -1.80
N ASP A 330 13.91 7.08 -0.79
CA ASP A 330 13.44 5.71 -0.93
C ASP A 330 11.91 5.60 -0.84
N PHE A 331 11.34 4.82 -1.75
CA PHE A 331 10.01 4.27 -1.61
C PHE A 331 10.06 2.87 -0.97
N HIS A 332 9.78 2.78 0.33
CA HIS A 332 9.67 1.49 1.03
C HIS A 332 8.37 0.78 0.64
N GLY A 333 8.44 -0.01 -0.42
CA GLY A 333 7.33 -0.74 -1.00
C GLY A 333 7.48 -0.93 -2.51
N THR A 334 6.42 -1.40 -3.15
CA THR A 334 6.34 -1.49 -4.61
C THR A 334 5.14 -0.72 -5.10
N PHE A 335 5.34 0.14 -6.10
CA PHE A 335 4.29 0.91 -6.74
C PHE A 335 4.32 0.64 -8.23
N LEU A 336 3.19 0.20 -8.78
CA LEU A 336 2.99 0.01 -10.21
C LEU A 336 1.90 0.97 -10.68
N TYR A 337 2.16 1.60 -11.82
CA TYR A 337 1.22 2.50 -12.45
C TYR A 337 1.15 2.21 -13.94
N TRP A 338 -0.05 2.23 -14.48
CA TRP A 338 -0.25 2.16 -15.92
C TRP A 338 -1.50 2.92 -16.34
N GLU A 339 -1.51 3.37 -17.59
CA GLU A 339 -2.68 3.94 -18.24
C GLU A 339 -3.12 3.00 -19.37
N ILE A 340 -4.42 2.73 -19.48
CA ILE A 340 -5.00 2.12 -20.67
C ILE A 340 -5.77 3.17 -21.48
N GLN A 341 -5.74 3.01 -22.80
CA GLN A 341 -6.46 3.87 -23.73
C GLN A 341 -7.10 3.06 -24.86
N ASN A 342 -8.14 3.63 -25.47
CA ASN A 342 -8.68 3.14 -26.72
C ASN A 342 -7.95 3.86 -27.86
N ASN A 343 -7.24 3.11 -28.69
CA ASN A 343 -6.46 3.69 -29.80
C ASN A 343 -7.33 4.23 -30.91
#